data_AF-A0A7C9EHC1-F1
#
_entry.id   AF-A0A7C9EHC1-F1
#
_cell.length_a   1.000
_cell.length_b   1.000
_cell.length_c   1.000
_cell.angle_alpha   90.00
_cell.angle_beta   90.00
_cell.angle_gamma   90.00
#
_symmetry.space_group_name_H-M   'P 1'
#
loop_
_entity.id
_entity.type
_entity.pdbx_description
1 polymer ?
#
loop_
_entity_poly.entity_id
_entity_poly.type
_entity_poly.pdbx_seq_one_letter_code
_entity_poly.pdbx_strand_id
1 'polypeptide(L)'
;TTMSDECVQQNKTAKVIKLGKVNENLEWLEKSITCISDLPRGVDTLRIEIQDAFPDKILVRDLGKFKFLLTMDSKESKERLKNEETIKWEQWFSSVNDWTEEDVCQTRRLWLEIVGVPIQIWSE
;
A
#
# COMPACT_ATOMS: atom_id res chain seq x y z
N THR A 1 24.05 12.32 -39.59
CA THR A 1 23.02 11.42 -39.03
C THR A 1 23.13 11.46 -37.52
N THR A 2 22.63 12.54 -36.91
CA THR A 2 22.96 12.95 -35.53
C THR A 2 21.72 13.16 -34.66
N MET A 3 20.52 12.80 -35.15
CA MET A 3 19.26 12.91 -34.39
C MET A 3 18.93 11.67 -33.53
N SER A 4 19.72 10.61 -33.61
CA SER A 4 19.42 9.34 -32.91
C SER A 4 19.96 9.31 -31.48
N ASP A 5 21.03 10.04 -31.18
CA ASP A 5 21.75 9.90 -29.90
C ASP A 5 21.19 10.80 -28.79
N GLU A 6 20.60 11.96 -29.12
CA GLU A 6 19.96 12.85 -28.13
C GLU A 6 18.67 12.26 -27.55
N CYS A 7 17.90 11.52 -28.36
CA CYS A 7 16.66 10.85 -27.93
C CYS A 7 16.92 9.66 -26.98
N VAL A 8 18.08 9.00 -27.13
CA VAL A 8 18.50 7.89 -26.26
C VAL A 8 19.04 8.41 -24.93
N GLN A 9 19.72 9.57 -24.92
CA GLN A 9 20.23 10.16 -23.68
C GLN A 9 19.12 10.80 -22.83
N GLN A 10 18.14 11.49 -23.43
CA GLN A 10 17.01 12.04 -22.69
C GLN A 10 16.16 10.96 -21.99
N ASN A 11 16.01 9.79 -22.62
CA ASN A 11 15.27 8.66 -22.04
C ASN A 11 15.99 7.99 -20.86
N LYS A 12 17.33 7.97 -20.84
CA LYS A 12 18.09 7.44 -19.69
C LYS A 12 18.02 8.38 -18.50
N THR A 13 18.16 9.69 -18.72
CA THR A 13 18.13 10.69 -17.64
C THR A 13 16.73 10.82 -17.03
N ALA A 14 15.66 10.76 -17.82
CA ALA A 14 14.28 10.76 -17.33
C ALA A 14 13.93 9.51 -16.50
N LYS A 15 14.49 8.34 -16.85
CA LYS A 15 14.32 7.10 -16.07
C LYS A 15 15.04 7.16 -14.72
N VAL A 16 16.24 7.75 -14.70
CA VAL A 16 17.06 7.85 -13.48
C VAL A 16 16.49 8.88 -12.49
N ILE A 17 15.92 9.99 -12.98
CA ILE A 17 15.30 11.01 -12.12
C ILE A 17 14.00 10.50 -11.45
N LYS A 18 13.30 9.53 -12.05
CA LYS A 18 12.11 8.90 -11.43
C LYS A 18 12.43 7.89 -10.33
N LEU A 19 13.64 7.30 -10.29
CA LEU A 19 14.03 6.37 -9.21
C LEU A 19 14.62 7.09 -7.99
N GLY A 20 15.30 8.23 -8.18
CA GLY A 20 15.94 8.96 -7.08
C GLY A 20 14.97 9.55 -6.05
N LYS A 21 13.73 9.88 -6.45
CA LYS A 21 12.70 10.45 -5.57
C LYS A 21 11.81 9.41 -4.86
N VAL A 22 11.97 8.12 -5.21
CA VAL A 22 11.13 7.04 -4.69
C VAL A 22 11.64 6.52 -3.35
N ASN A 23 12.96 6.50 -3.13
CA ASN A 23 13.54 5.86 -1.94
C ASN A 23 13.22 6.57 -0.60
N GLU A 24 13.06 7.89 -0.58
CA GLU A 24 12.70 8.61 0.67
C GLU A 24 11.28 8.31 1.15
N ASN A 25 10.43 7.71 0.31
CA ASN A 25 9.02 7.45 0.61
C ASN A 25 8.67 5.96 0.80
N LEU A 26 9.66 5.06 0.89
CA LEU A 26 9.41 3.62 1.05
C LEU A 26 9.67 3.08 2.46
N GLU A 27 10.31 3.84 3.35
CA GLU A 27 10.65 3.38 4.70
C GLU A 27 9.42 2.90 5.48
N TRP A 28 8.28 3.56 5.31
CA TRP A 28 7.02 3.15 5.94
C TRP A 28 6.46 1.84 5.38
N LEU A 29 6.84 1.45 4.17
CA LEU A 29 6.44 0.18 3.56
C LEU A 29 7.30 -0.99 4.05
N GLU A 30 8.58 -0.74 4.40
CA GLU A 30 9.44 -1.77 4.98
C GLU A 30 8.95 -2.27 6.35
N LYS A 31 8.19 -1.43 7.05
CA LYS A 31 7.50 -1.75 8.31
C LYS A 31 6.02 -2.09 8.12
N SER A 32 5.61 -2.41 6.89
CA SER A 32 4.23 -2.76 6.56
C SER A 32 4.08 -4.23 6.15
N ILE A 33 2.89 -4.76 6.42
CA ILE A 33 2.42 -6.06 5.94
C ILE A 33 1.15 -5.87 5.13
N THR A 34 0.95 -6.73 4.13
CA THR A 34 -0.29 -6.80 3.37
C THR A 34 -1.13 -7.97 3.84
N CYS A 35 -2.42 -7.70 4.04
CA CYS A 35 -3.37 -8.64 4.57
C CYS A 35 -4.57 -8.78 3.63
N ILE A 36 -5.10 -9.98 3.52
CA ILE A 36 -6.31 -10.27 2.73
C ILE A 36 -7.34 -10.88 3.68
N SER A 37 -8.58 -10.38 3.62
CA SER A 37 -9.72 -10.96 4.33
C SER A 37 -10.66 -11.64 3.33
N ASP A 38 -11.23 -12.77 3.72
CA ASP A 38 -12.25 -13.46 2.91
C ASP A 38 -13.64 -12.83 3.09
N LEU A 39 -13.79 -11.98 4.10
CA LEU A 39 -15.06 -11.34 4.44
C LEU A 39 -14.98 -9.82 4.23
N PRO A 40 -16.10 -9.18 3.83
CA PRO A 40 -16.18 -7.73 3.82
C PRO A 40 -16.01 -7.18 5.23
N ARG A 41 -15.05 -6.28 5.41
CA ARG A 41 -14.77 -5.62 6.69
C ARG A 41 -14.73 -4.11 6.53
N GLY A 42 -15.40 -3.40 7.43
CA GLY A 42 -15.27 -1.96 7.56
C GLY A 42 -13.90 -1.61 8.13
N VAL A 43 -13.22 -0.66 7.51
CA VAL A 43 -11.85 -0.27 7.86
C VAL A 43 -11.77 0.29 9.28
N ASP A 44 -12.77 1.07 9.69
CA ASP A 44 -12.79 1.68 11.02
C ASP A 44 -13.05 0.64 12.11
N THR A 45 -13.94 -0.32 11.86
CA THR A 45 -14.16 -1.47 12.76
C THR A 45 -12.88 -2.29 12.89
N LEU A 46 -12.25 -2.64 11.77
CA LEU A 46 -11.00 -3.40 11.76
C LEU A 46 -9.87 -2.67 12.51
N ARG A 47 -9.80 -1.33 12.38
CA ARG A 47 -8.82 -0.51 13.10
C ARG A 47 -9.01 -0.61 14.61
N ILE A 48 -10.26 -0.56 15.10
CA ILE A 48 -10.56 -0.68 16.53
C ILE A 48 -10.19 -2.08 17.03
N GLU A 49 -10.65 -3.13 16.35
CA GLU A 49 -10.37 -4.52 16.72
C GLU A 49 -8.86 -4.82 16.79
N ILE A 50 -8.09 -4.36 15.80
CA ILE A 50 -6.63 -4.52 15.78
C ILE A 50 -5.98 -3.73 16.93
N GLN A 51 -6.44 -2.50 17.20
CA GLN A 51 -5.87 -1.69 18.27
C GLN A 51 -6.17 -2.26 19.68
N ASP A 52 -7.29 -2.96 19.84
CA ASP A 52 -7.64 -3.67 21.08
C ASP A 52 -6.85 -4.97 21.23
N ALA A 53 -6.52 -5.64 20.12
CA ALA A 53 -5.80 -6.91 20.12
C ALA A 53 -4.28 -6.78 20.30
N PHE A 54 -3.72 -5.65 19.87
CA PHE A 54 -2.28 -5.39 19.87
C PHE A 54 -1.93 -4.12 20.64
N PRO A 55 -0.93 -4.17 21.53
CA PRO A 55 -0.48 -2.97 22.27
C PRO A 55 0.27 -1.98 21.36
N ASP A 56 0.78 -2.45 20.22
CA ASP A 56 1.50 -1.63 19.26
C ASP A 56 0.56 -0.68 18.51
N LYS A 57 1.10 0.47 18.09
CA LYS A 57 0.38 1.39 17.21
C LYS A 57 0.42 0.87 15.78
N ILE A 58 -0.72 0.40 15.29
CA ILE A 58 -0.84 -0.16 13.94
C ILE A 58 -1.77 0.72 13.10
N LEU A 59 -1.26 1.23 11.98
CA LEU A 59 -2.07 2.00 11.03
C LEU A 59 -2.70 1.06 10.01
N VAL A 60 -4.04 1.05 9.97
CA VAL A 60 -4.82 0.27 9.00
C VAL A 60 -5.22 1.14 7.81
N ARG A 61 -4.86 0.71 6.60
CA ARG A 61 -5.26 1.36 5.33
C ARG A 61 -5.96 0.36 4.41
N ASP A 62 -7.06 0.79 3.81
CA ASP A 62 -7.78 0.02 2.80
C ASP A 62 -7.10 0.11 1.42
N LEU A 63 -6.78 -1.04 0.86
CA LEU A 63 -6.28 -1.16 -0.52
C LEU A 63 -7.38 -1.62 -1.50
N GLY A 64 -8.60 -1.84 -1.02
CA GLY A 64 -9.74 -2.36 -1.76
C GLY A 64 -9.70 -3.89 -1.87
N LYS A 65 -10.79 -4.50 -2.36
CA LYS A 65 -10.89 -5.97 -2.56
C LYS A 65 -10.62 -6.79 -1.28
N PHE A 66 -11.04 -6.28 -0.13
CA PHE A 66 -10.75 -6.90 1.17
C PHE A 66 -9.25 -7.06 1.47
N LYS A 67 -8.43 -6.24 0.80
CA LYS A 67 -7.00 -6.14 1.05
C LYS A 67 -6.70 -4.91 1.90
N PHE A 68 -5.87 -5.10 2.90
CA PHE A 68 -5.48 -4.08 3.85
C PHE A 68 -3.96 -3.98 3.92
N LEU A 69 -3.47 -2.77 4.18
CA LEU A 69 -2.08 -2.50 4.51
C LEU A 69 -2.01 -2.12 5.98
N LEU A 70 -1.27 -2.90 6.75
CA LEU A 70 -1.00 -2.62 8.15
C LEU A 70 0.41 -2.11 8.27
N THR A 71 0.57 -0.90 8.79
CA THR A 71 1.88 -0.27 8.99
C THR A 71 2.19 -0.15 10.47
N MET A 72 3.30 -0.74 10.88
CA MET A 72 3.79 -0.70 12.26
C MET A 72 4.67 0.53 12.49
N ASP A 73 5.04 0.78 13.73
CA ASP A 73 5.93 1.87 14.11
C ASP A 73 7.37 1.64 13.65
N SER A 74 7.84 0.40 13.74
CA SER A 74 9.20 -0.07 13.43
C SER A 74 9.21 -1.38 12.64
N LYS A 75 10.37 -1.71 12.05
CA LYS A 75 10.57 -2.97 11.33
C LYS A 75 10.63 -4.15 12.29
N GLU A 76 11.18 -3.95 13.47
CA GLU A 76 11.25 -4.95 14.54
C GLU A 76 9.83 -5.33 15.00
N SER A 77 8.96 -4.34 15.22
CA SER A 77 7.55 -4.58 15.54
C SER A 77 6.84 -5.34 14.42
N LYS A 78 7.13 -5.02 13.14
CA LYS A 78 6.60 -5.76 11.98
C LYS A 78 6.97 -7.23 12.05
N GLU A 79 8.25 -7.55 12.20
CA GLU A 79 8.75 -8.93 12.23
C GLU A 79 8.19 -9.70 13.44
N ARG A 80 8.17 -9.09 14.62
CA ARG A 80 7.61 -9.70 15.84
C ARG A 80 6.13 -10.03 15.65
N LEU A 81 5.31 -9.04 15.28
CA LEU A 81 3.87 -9.21 15.14
C LEU A 81 3.51 -10.19 14.02
N LYS A 82 4.27 -10.21 12.93
CA LYS A 82 4.02 -11.13 11.82
C LYS A 82 4.34 -12.58 12.20
N ASN A 83 5.44 -12.82 12.90
CA ASN A 83 5.95 -14.18 13.14
C ASN A 83 5.42 -14.80 14.45
N GLU A 84 5.20 -13.99 15.48
CA GLU A 84 4.85 -14.49 16.82
C GLU A 84 3.34 -14.48 17.08
N GLU A 85 2.58 -13.65 16.35
CA GLU A 85 1.15 -13.45 16.59
C GLU A 85 0.27 -13.95 15.43
N THR A 86 0.78 -14.89 14.63
CA THR A 86 0.10 -15.47 13.45
C THR A 86 -1.32 -15.94 13.77
N ILE A 87 -1.52 -16.57 14.93
CA ILE A 87 -2.82 -17.10 15.36
C ILE A 87 -3.85 -15.97 15.55
N LYS A 88 -3.43 -14.79 16.03
CA LYS A 88 -4.34 -13.65 16.16
C LYS A 88 -4.76 -13.14 14.78
N TRP A 89 -3.81 -13.05 13.85
CA TRP A 89 -4.10 -12.58 12.49
C TRP A 89 -5.14 -13.41 11.75
N GLU A 90 -5.15 -14.73 11.96
CA GLU A 90 -6.11 -15.67 11.35
C GLU A 90 -7.57 -15.35 11.69
N GLN A 91 -7.84 -14.58 12.75
CA GLN A 91 -9.20 -14.13 13.11
C GLN A 91 -9.76 -13.11 12.09
N TRP A 92 -8.89 -12.35 11.45
CA TRP A 92 -9.27 -11.27 10.52
C TRP A 92 -8.90 -11.58 9.07
N PHE A 93 -7.78 -12.26 8.86
CA PHE A 93 -7.13 -12.35 7.56
C PHE A 93 -6.86 -13.81 7.18
N SER A 94 -7.18 -14.15 5.94
CA SER A 94 -6.82 -15.43 5.33
C SER A 94 -5.38 -15.44 4.83
N SER A 95 -4.77 -14.28 4.66
CA SER A 95 -3.37 -14.15 4.26
C SER A 95 -2.73 -12.92 4.88
N VAL A 96 -1.48 -13.06 5.35
CA VAL A 96 -0.62 -11.99 5.86
C VAL A 96 0.78 -12.15 5.29
N ASN A 97 1.24 -11.18 4.50
CA ASN A 97 2.54 -11.23 3.83
C ASN A 97 3.31 -9.92 4.05
N ASP A 98 4.62 -9.95 3.78
CA ASP A 98 5.34 -8.68 3.64
C ASP A 98 4.81 -7.92 2.43
N TRP A 99 4.76 -6.60 2.55
CA TRP A 99 4.51 -5.77 1.39
C TRP A 99 5.67 -5.92 0.39
N THR A 100 5.35 -6.03 -0.90
CA THR A 100 6.32 -5.99 -1.99
C THR A 100 5.86 -5.02 -3.08
N GLU A 101 6.79 -4.50 -3.88
CA GLU A 101 6.46 -3.62 -5.01
C GLU A 101 5.59 -4.31 -6.08
N GLU A 102 5.67 -5.63 -6.15
CA GLU A 102 4.86 -6.46 -7.04
C GLU A 102 3.42 -6.61 -6.55
N ASP A 103 3.12 -6.17 -5.34
CA ASP A 103 1.84 -6.41 -4.67
C ASP A 103 0.77 -5.40 -5.11
N VAL A 104 0.42 -5.47 -6.41
CA VAL A 104 -0.48 -4.54 -7.08
C VAL A 104 -1.95 -5.01 -6.97
N CYS A 105 -2.82 -4.16 -6.43
CA CYS A 105 -4.26 -4.38 -6.47
C CYS A 105 -4.78 -4.22 -7.91
N GLN A 106 -4.99 -5.33 -8.62
CA GLN A 106 -5.43 -5.34 -10.03
C GLN A 106 -6.75 -4.59 -10.32
N THR A 107 -7.54 -4.25 -9.29
CA THR A 107 -8.84 -3.54 -9.44
C THR A 107 -8.83 -2.07 -9.11
N ARG A 108 -7.73 -1.48 -8.66
CA ARG A 108 -7.59 -0.01 -8.70
C ARG A 108 -6.99 0.40 -10.04
N ARG A 109 -7.83 0.49 -11.07
CA ARG A 109 -7.50 1.07 -12.38
C ARG A 109 -7.94 2.53 -12.49
N LEU A 110 -7.70 3.36 -11.47
CA LEU A 110 -8.01 4.78 -11.62
C LEU A 110 -7.10 5.68 -10.81
N TRP A 111 -6.12 6.26 -11.50
CA TRP A 111 -5.56 7.55 -11.13
C TRP A 111 -6.40 8.61 -11.85
N LEU A 112 -7.25 9.31 -11.10
CA LEU A 112 -7.99 10.47 -11.61
C LEU A 112 -7.17 11.72 -11.32
N GLU A 113 -6.56 12.28 -12.35
CA GLU A 113 -6.10 13.65 -12.34
C GLU A 113 -7.21 14.50 -12.96
N ILE A 114 -7.95 15.23 -12.12
CA ILE A 114 -9.02 16.12 -12.56
C ILE A 114 -8.47 17.54 -12.55
N VAL A 115 -8.30 18.09 -13.75
CA VAL A 115 -8.13 19.54 -13.95
C VAL A 115 -9.40 20.04 -14.63
N GLY A 116 -10.28 20.70 -13.87
CA GLY A 116 -11.26 21.62 -14.45
C GLY A 116 -12.76 21.42 -14.17
N VAL A 117 -13.29 20.28 -13.71
CA VAL A 117 -14.72 20.19 -13.28
C VAL A 117 -14.92 19.07 -12.23
N PRO A 118 -15.67 19.29 -11.13
CA PRO A 118 -15.95 18.26 -10.12
C PRO A 118 -16.83 17.10 -10.64
N ILE A 119 -16.63 15.89 -10.10
CA ILE A 119 -17.39 14.65 -10.36
C ILE A 119 -18.90 14.77 -10.06
N GLN A 120 -19.35 15.85 -9.42
CA GLN A 120 -20.73 16.03 -8.99
C GLN A 120 -21.57 16.81 -10.01
N ILE A 121 -21.87 16.25 -11.19
CA ILE A 121 -23.04 16.69 -11.99
C ILE A 121 -23.63 15.50 -12.75
N TRP A 122 -24.14 14.49 -12.04
CA TRP A 122 -25.12 13.56 -12.58
C TRP A 122 -26.17 13.30 -11.50
N SER A 123 -27.13 14.21 -11.39
CA SER A 123 -28.45 13.95 -10.83
C SER A 123 -29.45 14.63 -11.77
N GLU A 124 -30.26 13.83 -12.46
CA GLU A 124 -31.52 14.29 -13.03
C GLU A 124 -32.55 14.53 -11.93
#